data_AF-A0A161X9G9-F1
#
_entry.id   AF-A0A161X9G9-F1
#
_cell.length_a   1.000
_cell.length_b   1.000
_cell.length_c   1.000
_cell.angle_alpha   90.00
_cell.angle_beta   90.00
_cell.angle_gamma   90.00
#
_symmetry.space_group_name_H-M   'P 1'
#
loop_
_entity.id
_entity.type
_entity.pdbx_description
1 polymer ?
#
loop_
_entity_poly.entity_id
_entity_poly.type
_entity_poly.pdbx_seq_one_letter_code
_entity_poly.pdbx_strand_id
1 'polypeptide(L)'
;MRSLVFALWLSLLPGLVHATALEEAPWLPEAAAYRLSLFMGNLAPVPWQKLRDNWENPAPGAAPSVPAFDFLSEEQLNTVRAALKATDKQALFEATTRVVAERMLESLDKAEETLGTAQARQHLLRAQGLYRAFADGIQAGDKRAFTSLGLAWLEMTSSLGSNGVLGAGKSSSEESTFSKAKTVVATYVKANYALQSFSERIKLSPVPESIAKSGKQVTLPTTLPPGSNIADQKQLPMLILQFEEAGGDEALLPLVAYGDMLFDSPEIFGGPARDLGITCSTCHNRSDVNREFFIPGLSSHAGGMDVDGSFFNPMFNDRKDDHLDTPSLRGIRFTAPYGRDGREASLRRFTRNVIVTEFAGAEPTPFMLDALMAYMREFDFLPNNKVDREGRLTQHASAAAKRGENLFNQPFEGMNGKSCASCHVPDQNFRNGQAYDIGSSEPSFPGGTASTFDVPTLRSAKFSAPYFHDGSLPTLGSVVDWFNTTKNLGLDAEARADLTAYIEAVGDAEEPYQVFEGRETEFRLAFDELTTFATTLNTLLPLQDKANIEVLVNTVAPDLKADASTMKNLSAKSEVYQLASLLQAVGDAVANDKWSEASKNWQAFQALQNEIDERMY
;
A
#
# COMPACT_ATOMS: atom_id res chain seq x y z
N MET A 1 -0.55 66.46 -2.77
CA MET A 1 -1.55 66.21 -1.71
C MET A 1 -2.45 65.07 -2.15
N ARG A 2 -2.53 64.02 -1.31
CA ARG A 2 -3.60 62.99 -1.21
C ARG A 2 -3.74 62.02 -2.39
N SER A 3 -3.13 60.83 -2.30
CA SER A 3 -3.63 59.61 -1.61
C SER A 3 -4.57 58.80 -2.50
N LEU A 4 -4.11 57.63 -2.96
CA LEU A 4 -4.95 56.45 -3.10
C LEU A 4 -4.08 55.21 -2.93
N VAL A 5 -4.32 54.57 -1.78
CA VAL A 5 -3.71 53.37 -1.26
C VAL A 5 -4.27 52.18 -2.06
N PHE A 6 -3.41 51.46 -2.78
CA PHE A 6 -3.71 50.09 -3.19
C PHE A 6 -3.08 49.16 -2.15
N ALA A 7 -3.89 48.75 -1.18
CA ALA A 7 -3.56 47.66 -0.28
C ALA A 7 -3.65 46.36 -1.06
N LEU A 8 -2.51 45.72 -1.33
CA LEU A 8 -2.49 44.29 -1.67
C LEU A 8 -2.95 43.51 -0.45
N TRP A 9 -4.18 43.00 -0.50
CA TRP A 9 -4.60 41.89 0.33
C TRP A 9 -3.85 40.64 -0.14
N LEU A 10 -2.68 40.37 0.43
CA LEU A 10 -2.18 39.01 0.49
C LEU A 10 -3.04 38.28 1.52
N SER A 11 -4.02 37.52 1.04
CA SER A 11 -4.73 36.52 1.82
C SER A 11 -3.72 35.50 2.34
N LEU A 12 -3.37 35.61 3.62
CA LEU A 12 -2.89 34.50 4.45
C LEU A 12 -4.04 33.51 4.55
N LEU A 13 -4.13 32.58 3.61
CA LEU A 13 -4.90 31.35 3.79
C LEU A 13 -4.07 30.46 4.72
N PRO A 14 -4.55 30.13 5.94
CA PRO A 14 -3.95 29.04 6.70
C PRO A 14 -4.17 27.76 5.87
N GLY A 15 -3.08 27.20 5.35
CA GLY A 15 -3.11 25.88 4.74
C GLY A 15 -3.65 24.91 5.79
N LEU A 16 -4.78 24.28 5.50
CA LEU A 16 -5.29 23.15 6.25
C LEU A 16 -4.26 22.02 6.10
N VAL A 17 -3.34 21.92 7.05
CA VAL A 17 -2.42 20.79 7.16
C VAL A 17 -3.27 19.60 7.63
N HIS A 18 -3.66 18.77 6.68
CA HIS A 18 -4.18 17.45 6.96
C HIS A 18 -2.98 16.61 7.39
N ALA A 19 -2.93 16.22 8.67
CA ALA A 19 -2.02 15.18 9.12
C ALA A 19 -2.68 13.83 8.82
N THR A 20 -2.68 13.44 7.55
CA THR A 20 -2.74 12.03 7.13
C THR A 20 -1.51 11.32 7.67
N ALA A 21 -1.52 9.98 7.74
CA ALA A 21 -0.32 9.16 7.98
C ALA A 21 0.88 9.83 7.29
N LEU A 22 1.94 10.15 8.05
CA LEU A 22 3.06 11.01 7.63
C LEU A 22 3.43 10.73 6.17
N GLU A 23 2.96 11.57 5.25
CA GLU A 23 3.27 11.40 3.83
C GLU A 23 4.78 11.48 3.72
N GLU A 24 5.37 10.38 3.25
CA GLU A 24 6.82 10.26 3.22
C GLU A 24 7.37 11.44 2.41
N ALA A 25 8.29 12.22 2.99
CA ALA A 25 8.89 13.35 2.28
C ALA A 25 9.40 12.87 0.91
N PRO A 26 9.12 13.57 -0.19
CA PRO A 26 9.49 13.08 -1.51
C PRO A 26 10.99 12.80 -1.64
N TRP A 27 11.33 11.76 -2.39
CA TRP A 27 12.72 11.37 -2.62
C TRP A 27 13.37 12.25 -3.69
N LEU A 28 14.68 12.49 -3.60
CA LEU A 28 15.41 13.06 -4.73
C LEU A 28 15.48 12.02 -5.87
N PRO A 29 15.42 12.44 -7.15
CA PRO A 29 15.37 11.50 -8.29
C PRO A 29 16.44 10.42 -8.26
N GLU A 30 17.71 10.76 -8.05
CA GLU A 30 18.78 9.76 -8.00
C GLU A 30 18.72 8.85 -6.75
N ALA A 31 18.20 9.34 -5.62
CA ALA A 31 18.01 8.54 -4.41
C ALA A 31 16.82 7.57 -4.56
N ALA A 32 15.74 8.04 -5.18
CA ALA A 32 14.58 7.22 -5.51
C ALA A 32 14.97 6.07 -6.44
N ALA A 33 15.65 6.41 -7.55
CA ALA A 33 16.10 5.44 -8.53
C ALA A 33 17.07 4.42 -7.92
N TYR A 34 17.97 4.84 -7.03
CA TYR A 34 18.84 3.95 -6.28
C TYR A 34 18.06 2.98 -5.38
N ARG A 35 17.13 3.46 -4.55
CA ARG A 35 16.35 2.59 -3.65
C ARG A 35 15.48 1.60 -4.42
N LEU A 36 14.86 2.04 -5.52
CA LEU A 36 14.15 1.16 -6.46
C LEU A 36 15.09 0.12 -7.08
N SER A 37 16.33 0.50 -7.41
CA SER A 37 17.33 -0.44 -7.92
C SER A 37 17.71 -1.53 -6.91
N LEU A 38 17.86 -1.16 -5.62
CA LEU A 38 18.10 -2.13 -4.56
C LEU A 38 16.90 -3.08 -4.39
N PHE A 39 15.68 -2.54 -4.40
CA PHE A 39 14.46 -3.30 -4.21
C PHE A 39 14.21 -4.27 -5.37
N MET A 40 14.06 -3.75 -6.59
CA MET A 40 13.76 -4.55 -7.79
C MET A 40 14.91 -5.50 -8.15
N GLY A 41 16.17 -5.12 -7.88
CA GLY A 41 17.33 -6.00 -8.06
C GLY A 41 17.33 -7.21 -7.12
N ASN A 42 16.54 -7.20 -6.06
CA ASN A 42 16.32 -8.33 -5.16
C ASN A 42 15.12 -9.20 -5.51
N LEU A 43 14.30 -8.79 -6.49
CA LEU A 43 13.21 -9.62 -7.01
C LEU A 43 13.76 -10.73 -7.91
N ALA A 44 13.00 -11.80 -8.04
CA ALA A 44 13.31 -12.92 -8.90
C ALA A 44 12.07 -13.31 -9.74
N PRO A 45 12.10 -13.14 -11.07
CA PRO A 45 13.19 -12.57 -11.87
C PRO A 45 13.39 -11.07 -11.58
N VAL A 46 14.56 -10.56 -11.93
CA VAL A 46 14.83 -9.12 -11.85
C VAL A 46 14.11 -8.43 -13.02
N PRO A 47 13.25 -7.43 -12.78
CA PRO A 47 12.51 -6.75 -13.84
C PRO A 47 13.40 -5.69 -14.52
N TRP A 48 14.36 -6.14 -15.33
CA TRP A 48 15.38 -5.27 -15.95
C TRP A 48 14.83 -4.12 -16.80
N GLN A 49 13.65 -4.30 -17.41
CA GLN A 49 13.01 -3.21 -18.16
C GLN A 49 12.49 -2.13 -17.20
N LYS A 50 11.74 -2.49 -16.15
CA LYS A 50 11.29 -1.55 -15.10
C LYS A 50 12.48 -0.83 -14.44
N LEU A 51 13.59 -1.55 -14.22
CA LEU A 51 14.83 -0.95 -13.71
C LEU A 51 15.42 0.09 -14.66
N ARG A 52 15.42 -0.14 -15.98
CA ARG A 52 15.85 0.87 -16.95
C ARG A 52 14.93 2.09 -16.95
N ASP A 53 13.63 1.84 -17.03
CA ASP A 53 12.62 2.90 -17.06
C ASP A 53 12.68 3.78 -15.81
N ASN A 54 12.97 3.20 -14.65
CA ASN A 54 13.17 3.91 -13.38
C ASN A 54 14.32 4.95 -13.40
N TRP A 55 15.34 4.77 -14.24
CA TRP A 55 16.43 5.75 -14.37
C TRP A 55 16.20 6.74 -15.52
N GLU A 56 15.55 6.29 -16.59
CA GLU A 56 15.31 7.06 -17.82
C GLU A 56 14.05 7.94 -17.75
N ASN A 57 13.10 7.59 -16.89
CA ASN A 57 11.88 8.33 -16.62
C ASN A 57 11.84 8.80 -15.16
N PRO A 58 10.93 9.72 -14.80
CA PRO A 58 10.72 10.09 -13.40
C PRO A 58 10.42 8.88 -12.52
N ALA A 59 11.28 8.64 -11.53
CA ALA A 59 11.10 7.54 -10.59
C ALA A 59 9.84 7.77 -9.71
N PRO A 60 9.05 6.74 -9.41
CA PRO A 60 7.95 6.83 -8.45
C PRO A 60 8.40 7.41 -7.09
N GLY A 61 7.56 8.28 -6.51
CA GLY A 61 7.85 8.93 -5.22
C GLY A 61 8.97 9.99 -5.25
N ALA A 62 9.51 10.31 -6.43
CA ALA A 62 10.54 11.35 -6.57
C ALA A 62 9.94 12.76 -6.74
N ALA A 63 10.59 13.76 -6.16
CA ALA A 63 10.35 15.17 -6.47
C ALA A 63 11.69 15.93 -6.65
N PRO A 64 11.82 16.77 -7.69
CA PRO A 64 10.86 16.97 -8.78
C PRO A 64 10.67 15.70 -9.64
N SER A 65 9.53 15.59 -10.32
CA SER A 65 9.20 14.46 -11.20
C SER A 65 9.95 14.59 -12.54
N VAL A 66 11.23 14.23 -12.52
CA VAL A 66 12.17 14.27 -13.65
C VAL A 66 13.08 13.03 -13.61
N PRO A 67 13.62 12.58 -14.75
CA PRO A 67 14.55 11.46 -14.80
C PRO A 67 15.76 11.63 -13.88
N ALA A 68 16.19 10.54 -13.24
CA ALA A 68 17.41 10.55 -12.42
C ALA A 68 18.66 10.86 -13.26
N PHE A 69 18.67 10.42 -14.53
CA PHE A 69 19.75 10.70 -15.48
C PHE A 69 19.99 12.19 -15.76
N ASP A 70 19.00 13.06 -15.58
CA ASP A 70 19.16 14.51 -15.78
C ASP A 70 20.07 15.16 -14.73
N PHE A 71 20.36 14.45 -13.62
CA PHE A 71 21.23 14.93 -12.54
C PHE A 71 22.65 14.37 -12.59
N LEU A 72 22.95 13.49 -13.55
CA LEU A 72 24.22 12.79 -13.65
C LEU A 72 25.17 13.46 -14.64
N SER A 73 26.47 13.32 -14.41
CA SER A 73 27.48 13.59 -15.43
C SER A 73 27.43 12.53 -16.55
N GLU A 74 28.00 12.83 -17.72
CA GLU A 74 28.07 11.85 -18.83
C GLU A 74 28.78 10.54 -18.41
N GLU A 75 29.83 10.64 -17.59
CA GLU A 75 30.57 9.48 -17.07
C GLU A 75 29.70 8.62 -16.15
N GLN A 76 29.00 9.25 -15.20
CA GLN A 76 28.09 8.57 -14.28
C GLN A 76 26.95 7.86 -15.03
N LEU A 77 26.33 8.57 -15.97
CA LEU A 77 25.26 8.06 -16.81
C LEU A 77 25.73 6.85 -17.63
N ASN A 78 26.90 6.94 -18.28
CA ASN A 78 27.46 5.84 -19.07
C ASN A 78 27.72 4.59 -18.22
N THR A 79 28.18 4.78 -16.99
CA THR A 79 28.44 3.68 -16.05
C THR A 79 27.15 2.96 -15.64
N VAL A 80 26.10 3.71 -15.26
CA VAL A 80 24.81 3.12 -14.88
C VAL A 80 24.15 2.43 -16.08
N ARG A 81 24.17 3.05 -17.27
CA ARG A 81 23.64 2.43 -18.50
C ARG A 81 24.37 1.14 -18.87
N ALA A 82 25.70 1.10 -18.72
CA ALA A 82 26.49 -0.09 -19.00
C ALA A 82 26.07 -1.26 -18.09
N ALA A 83 25.87 -1.00 -16.79
CA ALA A 83 25.41 -2.02 -15.84
C ALA A 83 23.99 -2.52 -16.15
N LEU A 84 23.06 -1.61 -16.45
CA LEU A 84 21.68 -1.96 -16.84
C LEU A 84 21.63 -2.77 -18.14
N LYS A 85 22.49 -2.43 -19.12
CA LYS A 85 22.60 -3.16 -20.39
C LYS A 85 23.22 -4.55 -20.20
N ALA A 86 24.20 -4.67 -19.30
CA ALA A 86 24.84 -5.94 -18.97
C ALA A 86 23.94 -6.87 -18.14
N THR A 87 22.81 -6.38 -17.62
CA THR A 87 21.93 -7.12 -16.70
C THR A 87 22.71 -7.69 -15.50
N ASP A 88 23.67 -6.91 -15.01
CA ASP A 88 24.56 -7.29 -13.90
C ASP A 88 24.15 -6.56 -12.63
N LYS A 89 23.65 -7.32 -11.65
CA LYS A 89 23.18 -6.79 -10.37
C LYS A 89 24.28 -6.14 -9.55
N GLN A 90 25.48 -6.74 -9.54
CA GLN A 90 26.60 -6.21 -8.77
C GLN A 90 27.08 -4.91 -9.41
N ALA A 91 27.29 -4.90 -10.74
CA ALA A 91 27.69 -3.70 -11.45
C ALA A 91 26.66 -2.56 -11.28
N LEU A 92 25.36 -2.88 -11.28
CA LEU A 92 24.30 -1.90 -11.03
C LEU A 92 24.39 -1.33 -9.62
N PHE A 93 24.54 -2.20 -8.60
CA PHE A 93 24.70 -1.78 -7.22
C PHE A 93 25.91 -0.84 -7.05
N GLU A 94 27.06 -1.20 -7.60
CA GLU A 94 28.29 -0.40 -7.49
C GLU A 94 28.15 0.97 -8.17
N ALA A 95 27.64 0.98 -9.40
CA ALA A 95 27.45 2.20 -10.17
C ALA A 95 26.48 3.17 -9.47
N THR A 96 25.32 2.66 -9.05
CA THR A 96 24.25 3.49 -8.48
C THR A 96 24.57 3.95 -7.06
N THR A 97 25.23 3.12 -6.24
CA THR A 97 25.72 3.50 -4.91
C THR A 97 26.74 4.64 -5.01
N ARG A 98 27.72 4.51 -5.92
CA ARG A 98 28.76 5.52 -6.12
C ARG A 98 28.19 6.84 -6.60
N VAL A 99 27.25 6.80 -7.55
CA VAL A 99 26.53 7.98 -8.05
C VAL A 99 25.89 8.78 -6.90
N VAL A 100 25.10 8.12 -6.05
CA VAL A 100 24.43 8.82 -4.94
C VAL A 100 25.45 9.38 -3.94
N ALA A 101 26.52 8.64 -3.66
CA ALA A 101 27.59 9.07 -2.76
C ALA A 101 28.35 10.30 -3.30
N GLU A 102 28.74 10.30 -4.57
CA GLU A 102 29.44 11.41 -5.23
C GLU A 102 28.56 12.67 -5.25
N ARG A 103 27.28 12.53 -5.64
CA ARG A 103 26.32 13.65 -5.66
C ARG A 103 26.09 14.26 -4.28
N MET A 104 26.10 13.44 -3.24
CA MET A 104 26.03 13.90 -1.85
C MET A 104 27.27 14.70 -1.47
N LEU A 105 28.47 14.20 -1.80
CA LEU A 105 29.74 14.90 -1.54
C LEU A 105 29.83 16.23 -2.29
N GLU A 106 29.46 16.25 -3.58
CA GLU A 106 29.39 17.49 -4.38
C GLU A 106 28.42 18.52 -3.78
N SER A 107 27.29 18.06 -3.24
CA SER A 107 26.31 18.92 -2.59
C SER A 107 26.85 19.49 -1.26
N LEU A 108 27.62 18.70 -0.50
CA LEU A 108 28.32 19.17 0.70
C LEU A 108 29.42 20.19 0.37
N ASP A 109 30.15 19.99 -0.73
CA ASP A 109 31.16 20.94 -1.20
C ASP A 109 30.53 22.29 -1.57
N LYS A 110 29.44 22.27 -2.37
CA LYS A 110 28.70 23.49 -2.72
C LYS A 110 28.06 24.19 -1.51
N ALA A 111 27.63 23.43 -0.51
CA ALA A 111 27.10 24.01 0.73
C ALA A 111 28.18 24.80 1.49
N GLU A 112 29.41 24.28 1.55
CA GLU A 112 30.56 24.97 2.17
C GLU A 112 30.97 26.21 1.38
N GLU A 113 31.07 26.10 0.05
CA GLU A 113 31.45 27.20 -0.86
C GLU A 113 30.48 28.39 -0.79
N THR A 114 29.22 28.15 -0.42
CA THR A 114 28.15 29.16 -0.41
C THR A 114 27.70 29.55 1.00
N LEU A 115 28.47 29.24 2.04
CA LEU A 115 28.13 29.53 3.44
C LEU A 115 27.71 31.00 3.67
N GLY A 116 26.73 31.20 4.56
CA GLY A 116 26.14 32.51 4.83
C GLY A 116 25.14 33.00 3.77
N THR A 117 24.86 32.21 2.72
CA THR A 117 23.82 32.48 1.73
C THR A 117 22.63 31.54 1.88
N ALA A 118 21.50 31.86 1.22
CA ALA A 118 20.34 30.96 1.17
C ALA A 118 20.64 29.66 0.40
N GLN A 119 21.63 29.67 -0.50
CA GLN A 119 22.00 28.51 -1.33
C GLN A 119 22.69 27.42 -0.51
N ALA A 120 23.46 27.78 0.52
CA ALA A 120 24.10 26.79 1.39
C ALA A 120 23.09 25.85 2.05
N ARG A 121 21.95 26.40 2.49
CA ARG A 121 20.85 25.59 3.06
C ARG A 121 20.24 24.66 2.01
N GLN A 122 20.03 25.13 0.79
CA GLN A 122 19.48 24.29 -0.29
C GLN A 122 20.43 23.13 -0.63
N HIS A 123 21.74 23.39 -0.73
CA HIS A 123 22.75 22.37 -0.98
C HIS A 123 22.88 21.37 0.18
N LEU A 124 22.83 21.84 1.43
CA LEU A 124 22.85 20.95 2.60
C LEU A 124 21.60 20.06 2.66
N LEU A 125 20.41 20.61 2.41
CA LEU A 125 19.16 19.84 2.35
C LEU A 125 19.21 18.80 1.23
N ARG A 126 19.79 19.14 0.06
CA ARG A 126 20.02 18.15 -1.01
C ARG A 126 20.94 17.02 -0.55
N ALA A 127 22.06 17.35 0.11
CA ALA A 127 22.97 16.33 0.64
C ALA A 127 22.28 15.42 1.68
N GLN A 128 21.47 15.98 2.58
CA GLN A 128 20.66 15.21 3.54
C GLN A 128 19.62 14.32 2.84
N GLY A 129 18.97 14.82 1.78
CA GLY A 129 18.05 14.04 0.96
C GLY A 129 18.71 12.85 0.29
N LEU A 130 19.96 12.98 -0.17
CA LEU A 130 20.74 11.87 -0.72
C LEU A 130 21.21 10.90 0.37
N TYR A 131 21.64 11.42 1.52
CA TYR A 131 22.05 10.61 2.68
C TYR A 131 20.96 9.63 3.13
N ARG A 132 19.69 10.07 3.05
CA ARG A 132 18.52 9.24 3.37
C ARG A 132 18.53 7.88 2.65
N ALA A 133 19.06 7.82 1.42
CA ALA A 133 19.15 6.59 0.66
C ALA A 133 19.96 5.48 1.39
N PHE A 134 20.90 5.88 2.24
CA PHE A 134 21.79 4.98 2.98
C PHE A 134 21.40 4.79 4.45
N ALA A 135 20.53 5.66 5.00
CA ALA A 135 20.29 5.80 6.43
C ALA A 135 19.96 4.47 7.13
N ASP A 136 19.00 3.69 6.61
CA ASP A 136 18.58 2.42 7.23
C ASP A 136 19.74 1.41 7.30
N GLY A 137 20.57 1.38 6.25
CA GLY A 137 21.73 0.50 6.17
C GLY A 137 22.79 0.87 7.20
N ILE A 138 23.04 2.16 7.38
CA ILE A 138 23.96 2.68 8.40
C ILE A 138 23.39 2.40 9.80
N GLN A 139 22.11 2.69 10.04
CA GLN A 139 21.47 2.50 11.33
C GLN A 139 21.48 1.03 11.77
N ALA A 140 21.21 0.10 10.84
CA ALA A 140 21.23 -1.33 11.13
C ALA A 140 22.65 -1.88 11.28
N GLY A 141 23.57 -1.50 10.38
CA GLY A 141 24.92 -2.05 10.31
C GLY A 141 25.93 -1.43 11.27
N ASP A 142 25.83 -0.12 11.51
CA ASP A 142 26.81 0.71 12.23
C ASP A 142 26.12 1.81 13.05
N LYS A 143 25.41 1.40 14.10
CA LYS A 143 24.68 2.29 15.03
C LYS A 143 25.53 3.45 15.56
N ARG A 144 26.82 3.20 15.83
CA ARG A 144 27.73 4.22 16.37
C ARG A 144 28.00 5.31 15.33
N ALA A 145 28.28 4.92 14.08
CA ALA A 145 28.42 5.90 13.01
C ALA A 145 27.11 6.62 12.75
N PHE A 146 25.97 5.93 12.76
CA PHE A 146 24.65 6.56 12.58
C PHE A 146 24.43 7.72 13.56
N THR A 147 24.69 7.52 14.86
CA THR A 147 24.60 8.58 15.86
C THR A 147 25.60 9.71 15.60
N SER A 148 26.85 9.39 15.29
CA SER A 148 27.89 10.40 15.02
C SER A 148 27.58 11.23 13.77
N LEU A 149 27.02 10.62 12.74
CA LEU A 149 26.62 11.28 11.51
C LEU A 149 25.40 12.17 11.75
N GLY A 150 24.42 11.70 12.54
CA GLY A 150 23.27 12.52 12.95
C GLY A 150 23.69 13.81 13.67
N LEU A 151 24.68 13.71 14.58
CA LEU A 151 25.27 14.88 15.24
C LEU A 151 25.97 15.81 14.24
N ALA A 152 26.77 15.27 13.32
CA ALA A 152 27.45 16.07 12.29
C ALA A 152 26.45 16.79 11.35
N TRP A 153 25.34 16.13 10.97
CA TRP A 153 24.26 16.76 10.20
C TRP A 153 23.60 17.91 10.96
N LEU A 154 23.38 17.74 12.27
CA LEU A 154 22.85 18.80 13.13
C LEU A 154 23.82 19.99 13.23
N GLU A 155 25.10 19.72 13.49
CA GLU A 155 26.15 20.75 13.58
C GLU A 155 26.30 21.55 12.27
N MET A 156 26.30 20.87 11.11
CA MET A 156 26.29 21.55 9.81
C MET A 156 25.05 22.44 9.64
N THR A 157 23.87 21.94 10.00
CA THR A 157 22.62 22.70 9.89
C THR A 157 22.64 23.96 10.76
N SER A 158 23.18 23.86 11.98
CA SER A 158 23.27 24.97 12.94
C SER A 158 24.34 26.01 12.58
N SER A 159 25.35 25.64 11.78
CA SER A 159 26.50 26.48 11.43
C SER A 159 26.36 27.23 10.09
N LEU A 160 25.27 27.02 9.34
CA LEU A 160 25.06 27.64 8.02
C LEU A 160 25.03 29.19 8.03
N GLY A 161 24.61 29.80 9.14
CA GLY A 161 24.26 31.22 9.19
C GLY A 161 23.01 31.55 8.36
N SER A 162 22.53 32.79 8.46
CA SER A 162 21.37 33.30 7.71
C SER A 162 21.46 34.80 7.55
N ASN A 163 21.06 35.35 6.40
CA ASN A 163 20.93 36.80 6.21
C ASN A 163 19.68 37.41 6.88
N GLY A 164 18.80 36.56 7.42
CA GLY A 164 17.51 36.98 7.97
C GLY A 164 16.52 37.45 6.90
N VAL A 165 15.28 37.74 7.29
CA VAL A 165 14.29 38.37 6.40
C VAL A 165 14.44 39.87 6.55
N LEU A 166 14.89 40.56 5.49
CA LEU A 166 15.20 42.01 5.53
C LEU A 166 16.18 42.39 6.67
N GLY A 167 17.10 41.48 7.02
CA GLY A 167 18.10 41.68 8.09
C GLY A 167 17.63 41.30 9.50
N ALA A 168 16.33 41.02 9.71
CA ALA A 168 15.82 40.51 10.98
C ALA A 168 16.12 39.01 11.12
N GLY A 169 16.73 38.59 12.23
CA GLY A 169 17.14 37.20 12.46
C GLY A 169 18.42 36.79 11.74
N LYS A 170 19.27 37.76 11.35
CA LYS A 170 20.59 37.48 10.77
C LYS A 170 21.48 36.73 11.77
N SER A 171 22.07 35.63 11.34
CA SER A 171 23.07 34.87 12.09
C SER A 171 24.33 34.68 11.26
N SER A 172 25.50 34.78 11.90
CA SER A 172 26.77 34.49 11.24
C SER A 172 26.94 32.99 11.03
N SER A 173 27.55 32.61 9.91
CA SER A 173 27.99 31.24 9.70
C SER A 173 29.18 30.90 10.60
N GLU A 174 29.30 29.63 10.99
CA GLU A 174 30.43 29.09 11.75
C GLU A 174 31.22 28.13 10.86
N GLU A 175 32.04 28.68 9.96
CA GLU A 175 32.75 27.91 8.93
C GLU A 175 33.62 26.78 9.51
N SER A 176 34.34 27.01 10.61
CA SER A 176 35.15 25.96 11.24
C SER A 176 34.31 24.81 11.79
N THR A 177 33.15 25.12 12.37
CA THR A 177 32.20 24.11 12.89
C THR A 177 31.62 23.31 11.73
N PHE A 178 31.16 24.00 10.67
CA PHE A 178 30.63 23.37 9.46
C PHE A 178 31.65 22.42 8.82
N SER A 179 32.89 22.89 8.61
CA SER A 179 33.94 22.13 7.92
C SER A 179 34.35 20.87 8.67
N LYS A 180 34.43 20.94 10.01
CA LYS A 180 34.69 19.77 10.87
C LYS A 180 33.56 18.74 10.76
N ALA A 181 32.32 19.17 10.88
CA ALA A 181 31.15 18.30 10.79
C ALA A 181 31.01 17.67 9.39
N LYS A 182 31.20 18.46 8.32
CA LYS A 182 31.28 17.98 6.94
C LYS A 182 32.35 16.91 6.77
N THR A 183 33.54 17.10 7.36
CA THR A 183 34.63 16.12 7.27
C THR A 183 34.23 14.76 7.86
N VAL A 184 33.49 14.75 8.98
CA VAL A 184 32.97 13.49 9.58
C VAL A 184 32.09 12.74 8.58
N VAL A 185 31.12 13.43 7.97
CA VAL A 185 30.21 12.83 6.98
C VAL A 185 30.97 12.39 5.74
N ALA A 186 31.78 13.27 5.16
CA ALA A 186 32.49 13.01 3.91
C ALA A 186 33.47 11.84 4.03
N THR A 187 34.21 11.75 5.14
CA THR A 187 35.12 10.62 5.39
C THR A 187 34.36 9.30 5.48
N TYR A 188 33.23 9.26 6.20
CA TYR A 188 32.44 8.04 6.32
C TYR A 188 31.87 7.59 4.97
N VAL A 189 31.32 8.53 4.19
CA VAL A 189 30.75 8.26 2.88
C VAL A 189 31.81 7.74 1.91
N LYS A 190 32.98 8.39 1.85
CA LYS A 190 34.08 7.96 0.98
C LYS A 190 34.57 6.55 1.32
N ALA A 191 34.63 6.21 2.61
CA ALA A 191 35.08 4.91 3.06
C ALA A 191 34.07 3.77 2.80
N ASN A 192 32.79 4.07 2.61
CA ASN A 192 31.72 3.06 2.57
C ASN A 192 30.87 3.03 1.30
N TYR A 193 30.80 4.12 0.54
CA TYR A 193 29.83 4.29 -0.55
C TYR A 193 30.42 4.93 -1.81
N ALA A 194 31.56 5.63 -1.75
CA ALA A 194 32.25 6.19 -2.92
C ALA A 194 33.50 5.37 -3.31
N LEU A 195 33.41 4.04 -3.23
CA LEU A 195 34.50 3.12 -3.53
C LEU A 195 34.52 2.73 -5.01
N GLN A 196 35.70 2.33 -5.49
CA GLN A 196 35.86 1.78 -6.84
C GLN A 196 35.30 0.37 -6.98
N SER A 197 35.38 -0.44 -5.92
CA SER A 197 34.84 -1.79 -5.89
C SER A 197 34.20 -2.10 -4.53
N PHE A 198 33.19 -2.97 -4.57
CA PHE A 198 32.46 -3.43 -3.40
C PHE A 198 32.58 -4.95 -3.28
N SER A 199 32.30 -5.47 -2.08
CA SER A 199 32.13 -6.90 -1.86
C SER A 199 30.91 -7.38 -2.63
N GLU A 200 30.98 -8.60 -3.16
CA GLU A 200 29.87 -9.20 -3.88
C GLU A 200 28.65 -9.38 -2.98
N ARG A 201 27.47 -8.96 -3.45
CA ARG A 201 26.21 -9.01 -2.69
C ARG A 201 25.18 -9.89 -3.37
N ILE A 202 24.73 -10.94 -2.68
CA ILE A 202 23.59 -11.76 -3.12
C ILE A 202 22.29 -10.95 -3.04
N LYS A 203 22.08 -10.28 -1.90
CA LYS A 203 20.97 -9.35 -1.65
C LYS A 203 21.53 -7.92 -1.63
N LEU A 204 21.06 -7.10 -2.56
CA LEU A 204 21.40 -5.69 -2.64
C LEU A 204 20.87 -4.95 -1.41
N SER A 205 21.69 -4.10 -0.81
CA SER A 205 21.31 -3.37 0.41
C SER A 205 22.16 -2.12 0.58
N PRO A 206 21.69 -1.12 1.34
CA PRO A 206 22.45 0.09 1.65
C PRO A 206 23.47 -0.10 2.80
N VAL A 207 23.75 -1.34 3.22
CA VAL A 207 24.69 -1.63 4.32
C VAL A 207 26.09 -1.09 3.98
N PRO A 208 26.75 -0.34 4.90
CA PRO A 208 28.07 0.22 4.67
C PRO A 208 29.09 -0.85 4.26
N GLU A 209 29.98 -0.53 3.32
CA GLU A 209 30.93 -1.51 2.81
C GLU A 209 31.89 -2.05 3.88
N SER A 210 32.28 -1.22 4.86
CA SER A 210 33.09 -1.69 6.00
C SER A 210 32.39 -2.79 6.81
N ILE A 211 31.06 -2.75 6.90
CA ILE A 211 30.25 -3.77 7.57
C ILE A 211 30.07 -4.99 6.67
N ALA A 212 29.76 -4.79 5.39
CA ALA A 212 29.62 -5.89 4.43
C ALA A 212 30.90 -6.74 4.35
N LYS A 213 32.07 -6.10 4.28
CA LYS A 213 33.39 -6.78 4.28
C LYS A 213 33.67 -7.61 5.52
N SER A 214 33.07 -7.26 6.66
CA SER A 214 33.28 -7.99 7.91
C SER A 214 32.60 -9.36 7.94
N GLY A 215 31.66 -9.63 7.00
CA GLY A 215 30.83 -10.82 7.01
C GLY A 215 29.78 -10.85 8.13
N LYS A 216 29.67 -9.77 8.93
CA LYS A 216 28.66 -9.65 9.98
C LYS A 216 27.27 -9.65 9.36
N GLN A 217 26.41 -10.56 9.83
CA GLN A 217 24.99 -10.56 9.46
C GLN A 217 24.32 -9.30 10.01
N VAL A 218 23.65 -8.55 9.13
CA VAL A 218 22.90 -7.34 9.48
C VAL A 218 21.42 -7.61 9.17
N THR A 219 20.59 -7.54 10.20
CA THR A 219 19.13 -7.54 10.03
C THR A 219 18.71 -6.13 9.66
N LEU A 220 18.25 -5.95 8.43
CA LEU A 220 17.65 -4.71 7.97
C LEU A 220 16.14 -4.74 8.24
N PRO A 221 15.52 -3.60 8.57
CA PRO A 221 14.07 -3.51 8.55
C PRO A 221 13.57 -3.82 7.13
N THR A 222 12.42 -4.47 7.03
CA THR A 222 11.70 -4.56 5.75
C THR A 222 11.21 -3.15 5.40
N THR A 223 11.52 -2.69 4.20
CA THR A 223 11.14 -1.35 3.73
C THR A 223 10.53 -1.43 2.34
N LEU A 224 9.51 -0.63 2.09
CA LEU A 224 8.96 -0.44 0.76
C LEU A 224 9.84 0.49 -0.09
N PRO A 225 9.85 0.33 -1.42
CA PRO A 225 10.53 1.24 -2.30
C PRO A 225 9.78 2.60 -2.39
N PRO A 226 10.49 3.68 -2.74
CA PRO A 226 9.89 4.98 -3.05
C PRO A 226 8.71 4.87 -4.01
N GLY A 227 7.63 5.59 -3.70
CA GLY A 227 6.41 5.60 -4.52
C GLY A 227 5.41 4.49 -4.21
N SER A 228 5.65 3.69 -3.16
CA SER A 228 4.66 2.74 -2.67
C SER A 228 3.51 3.45 -1.94
N ASN A 229 2.31 2.90 -2.05
CA ASN A 229 1.14 3.25 -1.25
C ASN A 229 0.46 1.97 -0.77
N ILE A 230 0.42 1.79 0.54
CA ILE A 230 -0.27 0.66 1.20
C ILE A 230 -1.28 1.15 2.23
N ALA A 231 -1.57 2.46 2.25
CA ALA A 231 -2.58 3.02 3.11
C ALA A 231 -3.97 2.66 2.60
N ASP A 232 -4.97 2.81 3.47
CA ASP A 232 -6.36 2.76 3.04
C ASP A 232 -6.64 3.80 1.95
N GLN A 233 -7.60 3.48 1.09
CA GLN A 233 -7.99 4.40 0.05
C GLN A 233 -8.70 5.62 0.65
N LYS A 234 -8.43 6.80 0.09
CA LYS A 234 -8.96 8.08 0.62
C LYS A 234 -10.49 8.17 0.67
N GLN A 235 -11.17 7.49 -0.25
CA GLN A 235 -12.63 7.37 -0.23
C GLN A 235 -12.98 5.97 0.24
N LEU A 236 -13.14 5.80 1.56
CA LEU A 236 -13.41 4.51 2.16
C LEU A 236 -14.66 3.87 1.52
N PRO A 237 -14.57 2.64 1.00
CA PRO A 237 -15.71 1.95 0.41
C PRO A 237 -16.77 1.71 1.47
N MET A 238 -18.02 1.71 1.03
CA MET A 238 -19.11 1.24 1.88
C MET A 238 -18.95 -0.27 2.10
N LEU A 239 -18.91 -0.68 3.37
CA LEU A 239 -18.98 -2.06 3.83
C LEU A 239 -20.43 -2.37 4.20
N ILE A 240 -20.96 -3.49 3.71
CA ILE A 240 -22.29 -3.98 4.07
C ILE A 240 -22.13 -5.39 4.62
N LEU A 241 -22.44 -5.55 5.91
CA LEU A 241 -22.45 -6.82 6.60
C LEU A 241 -23.89 -7.27 6.83
N GLN A 242 -24.23 -8.51 6.45
CA GLN A 242 -25.62 -8.99 6.54
C GLN A 242 -26.17 -8.99 7.97
N PHE A 243 -25.35 -9.29 8.99
CA PHE A 243 -25.82 -9.25 10.37
C PHE A 243 -26.16 -7.83 10.84
N GLU A 244 -25.40 -6.82 10.43
CA GLU A 244 -25.68 -5.41 10.76
C GLU A 244 -26.98 -4.95 10.11
N GLU A 245 -27.20 -5.31 8.84
CA GLU A 245 -28.46 -5.06 8.12
C GLU A 245 -29.66 -5.75 8.79
N ALA A 246 -29.42 -6.86 9.50
CA ALA A 246 -30.42 -7.54 10.31
C ALA A 246 -30.60 -6.95 11.72
N GLY A 247 -29.89 -5.87 12.06
CA GLY A 247 -29.90 -5.21 13.37
C GLY A 247 -29.06 -5.91 14.44
N GLY A 248 -28.09 -6.75 14.03
CA GLY A 248 -27.13 -7.38 14.92
C GLY A 248 -26.02 -6.42 15.36
N ASP A 249 -25.36 -6.77 16.47
CA ASP A 249 -24.23 -6.04 17.04
C ASP A 249 -23.01 -6.96 17.04
N GLU A 250 -21.94 -6.53 16.37
CA GLU A 250 -20.72 -7.32 16.21
C GLU A 250 -20.04 -7.65 17.54
N ALA A 251 -20.11 -6.74 18.52
CA ALA A 251 -19.55 -6.95 19.85
C ALA A 251 -20.19 -8.15 20.58
N LEU A 252 -21.35 -8.61 20.11
CA LEU A 252 -22.06 -9.80 20.62
C LEU A 252 -21.83 -11.05 19.77
N LEU A 253 -21.07 -10.95 18.67
CA LEU A 253 -20.75 -12.02 17.74
C LEU A 253 -19.23 -12.31 17.76
N PRO A 254 -18.72 -13.00 18.80
CA PRO A 254 -17.28 -13.12 19.02
C PRO A 254 -16.52 -13.82 17.89
N LEU A 255 -17.18 -14.67 17.10
CA LEU A 255 -16.55 -15.31 15.94
C LEU A 255 -16.41 -14.35 14.75
N VAL A 256 -17.36 -13.42 14.57
CA VAL A 256 -17.31 -12.38 13.54
C VAL A 256 -16.29 -11.32 13.95
N ALA A 257 -16.39 -10.78 15.16
CA ALA A 257 -15.43 -9.80 15.70
C ALA A 257 -13.97 -10.29 15.67
N TYR A 258 -13.74 -11.58 15.95
CA TYR A 258 -12.40 -12.15 15.82
C TYR A 258 -11.98 -12.34 14.36
N GLY A 259 -12.93 -12.67 13.48
CA GLY A 259 -12.69 -12.83 12.05
C GLY A 259 -12.35 -11.51 11.38
N ASP A 260 -13.02 -10.42 11.77
CA ASP A 260 -12.74 -9.06 11.33
C ASP A 260 -11.35 -8.63 11.79
N MET A 261 -11.06 -8.77 13.10
CA MET A 261 -9.72 -8.52 13.63
C MET A 261 -8.62 -9.29 12.90
N LEU A 262 -8.83 -10.58 12.58
CA LEU A 262 -7.85 -11.37 11.81
C LEU A 262 -7.70 -10.87 10.37
N PHE A 263 -8.77 -10.37 9.75
CA PHE A 263 -8.75 -9.80 8.41
C PHE A 263 -7.89 -8.52 8.38
N ASP A 264 -7.92 -7.75 9.46
CA ASP A 264 -7.11 -6.55 9.71
C ASP A 264 -5.80 -6.82 10.47
N SER A 265 -5.39 -8.08 10.63
CA SER A 265 -4.19 -8.42 11.37
C SER A 265 -2.99 -8.71 10.46
N PRO A 266 -1.84 -8.04 10.63
CA PRO A 266 -0.62 -8.44 9.96
C PRO A 266 -0.01 -9.71 10.58
N GLU A 267 -0.41 -10.09 11.81
CA GLU A 267 0.17 -11.19 12.58
C GLU A 267 -0.11 -12.57 11.99
N ILE A 268 -1.13 -12.70 11.13
CA ILE A 268 -1.40 -13.96 10.43
C ILE A 268 -0.42 -14.21 9.27
N PHE A 269 0.34 -13.21 8.83
CA PHE A 269 1.28 -13.33 7.72
C PHE A 269 2.74 -13.53 8.15
N GLY A 270 3.58 -13.90 7.18
CA GLY A 270 5.01 -14.08 7.33
C GLY A 270 5.82 -12.80 7.11
N GLY A 271 7.14 -12.95 7.27
CA GLY A 271 8.16 -11.90 7.34
C GLY A 271 7.79 -10.54 6.73
N PRO A 272 7.94 -10.33 5.40
CA PRO A 272 7.81 -8.99 4.83
C PRO A 272 6.42 -8.36 4.97
N ALA A 273 5.35 -9.15 4.81
CA ALA A 273 3.99 -8.62 4.93
C ALA A 273 3.70 -8.19 6.37
N ARG A 274 4.02 -9.05 7.35
CA ARG A 274 3.84 -8.71 8.76
C ARG A 274 4.68 -7.52 9.18
N ASP A 275 5.96 -7.50 8.81
CA ASP A 275 6.89 -6.40 9.16
C ASP A 275 6.44 -5.04 8.56
N LEU A 276 5.73 -5.06 7.44
CA LEU A 276 5.19 -3.88 6.77
C LEU A 276 3.78 -3.51 7.22
N GLY A 277 3.15 -4.30 8.09
CA GLY A 277 1.76 -4.08 8.50
C GLY A 277 0.73 -4.34 7.40
N ILE A 278 1.06 -5.18 6.41
CA ILE A 278 0.11 -5.57 5.36
C ILE A 278 -0.90 -6.55 5.94
N THR A 279 -2.19 -6.29 5.68
CA THR A 279 -3.35 -7.08 6.13
C THR A 279 -4.19 -7.48 4.92
N CYS A 280 -5.29 -8.22 5.12
CA CYS A 280 -6.23 -8.46 4.01
C CYS A 280 -6.84 -7.13 3.52
N SER A 281 -7.18 -6.23 4.44
CA SER A 281 -7.75 -4.90 4.14
C SER A 281 -6.79 -3.97 3.39
N THR A 282 -5.48 -4.17 3.47
CA THR A 282 -4.53 -3.40 2.66
C THR A 282 -4.83 -3.51 1.17
N CYS A 283 -5.24 -4.70 0.70
CA CYS A 283 -5.63 -4.94 -0.69
C CYS A 283 -7.16 -4.93 -0.87
N HIS A 284 -7.90 -5.45 0.10
CA HIS A 284 -9.36 -5.60 0.08
C HIS A 284 -10.05 -4.67 1.09
N ASN A 285 -9.74 -3.37 0.99
CA ASN A 285 -10.18 -2.35 1.93
C ASN A 285 -11.72 -2.31 2.04
N ARG A 286 -12.24 -2.62 3.23
CA ARG A 286 -13.69 -2.68 3.53
C ARG A 286 -14.47 -3.58 2.57
N SER A 287 -13.95 -4.79 2.32
CA SER A 287 -14.49 -5.79 1.38
C SER A 287 -14.41 -5.44 -0.11
N ASP A 288 -13.90 -4.26 -0.47
CA ASP A 288 -13.75 -3.84 -1.87
C ASP A 288 -12.27 -3.67 -2.24
N VAL A 289 -11.98 -3.45 -3.52
CA VAL A 289 -10.59 -3.23 -3.96
C VAL A 289 -10.02 -1.92 -3.41
N ASN A 290 -8.80 -1.98 -2.85
CA ASN A 290 -8.01 -0.77 -2.60
C ASN A 290 -7.36 -0.29 -3.91
N ARG A 291 -8.03 0.62 -4.61
CA ARG A 291 -7.57 1.16 -5.90
C ARG A 291 -6.34 2.06 -5.80
N GLU A 292 -5.96 2.48 -4.60
CA GLU A 292 -4.77 3.30 -4.38
C GLU A 292 -3.55 2.44 -3.98
N PHE A 293 -3.74 1.15 -3.70
CA PHE A 293 -2.66 0.21 -3.37
C PHE A 293 -1.67 0.11 -4.53
N PHE A 294 -0.39 0.32 -4.25
CA PHE A 294 0.65 0.23 -5.26
C PHE A 294 2.02 -0.04 -4.61
N ILE A 295 2.76 -1.03 -5.09
CA ILE A 295 4.17 -1.21 -4.72
C ILE A 295 5.01 -1.32 -6.01
N PRO A 296 5.84 -0.31 -6.34
CA PRO A 296 6.70 -0.35 -7.51
C PRO A 296 7.52 -1.64 -7.62
N GLY A 297 7.39 -2.32 -8.75
CA GLY A 297 8.06 -3.60 -9.01
C GLY A 297 7.15 -4.79 -8.75
N LEU A 298 6.34 -4.75 -7.69
CA LEU A 298 5.33 -5.77 -7.40
C LEU A 298 3.96 -5.45 -8.01
N SER A 299 3.75 -4.23 -8.48
CA SER A 299 2.52 -3.77 -9.13
C SER A 299 2.82 -3.23 -10.53
N SER A 300 1.94 -3.51 -11.50
CA SER A 300 1.92 -2.86 -12.82
C SER A 300 1.05 -1.60 -12.83
N HIS A 301 0.02 -1.56 -12.00
CA HIS A 301 -0.93 -0.47 -11.81
C HIS A 301 -1.40 -0.41 -10.36
N ALA A 302 -2.12 0.64 -9.99
CA ALA A 302 -2.72 0.73 -8.66
C ALA A 302 -3.98 -0.16 -8.58
N GLY A 303 -4.12 -0.90 -7.48
CA GLY A 303 -5.15 -1.92 -7.30
C GLY A 303 -4.71 -3.35 -7.66
N GLY A 304 -3.51 -3.55 -8.21
CA GLY A 304 -2.98 -4.87 -8.55
C GLY A 304 -1.61 -5.19 -7.94
N MET A 305 -1.32 -6.48 -7.81
CA MET A 305 -0.04 -6.98 -7.31
C MET A 305 0.27 -8.38 -7.85
N ASP A 306 1.55 -8.67 -7.98
CA ASP A 306 2.10 -10.04 -8.05
C ASP A 306 2.35 -10.52 -6.62
N VAL A 307 1.50 -11.44 -6.15
CA VAL A 307 1.52 -12.01 -4.79
C VAL A 307 2.25 -13.35 -4.72
N ASP A 308 2.48 -14.00 -5.86
CA ASP A 308 3.20 -15.26 -5.97
C ASP A 308 4.63 -15.11 -6.47
N GLY A 309 5.14 -13.87 -6.53
CA GLY A 309 6.54 -13.55 -6.71
C GLY A 309 7.42 -13.73 -5.46
N SER A 310 8.71 -13.45 -5.61
CA SER A 310 9.72 -13.73 -4.56
C SER A 310 9.68 -12.88 -3.29
N PHE A 311 8.93 -11.77 -3.28
CA PHE A 311 9.04 -10.79 -2.20
C PHE A 311 8.44 -11.29 -0.89
N PHE A 312 7.18 -11.73 -0.91
CA PHE A 312 6.47 -12.20 0.29
C PHE A 312 6.86 -13.62 0.67
N ASN A 313 6.85 -14.53 -0.31
CA ASN A 313 7.27 -15.92 -0.11
C ASN A 313 8.21 -16.41 -1.23
N PRO A 314 9.54 -16.35 -1.03
CA PRO A 314 10.51 -16.87 -1.98
C PRO A 314 10.33 -18.34 -2.36
N MET A 315 9.70 -19.15 -1.49
CA MET A 315 9.44 -20.57 -1.75
C MET A 315 8.27 -20.80 -2.69
N PHE A 316 7.37 -19.82 -2.82
CA PHE A 316 6.21 -19.87 -3.71
C PHE A 316 6.44 -19.17 -5.06
N ASN A 317 7.58 -18.50 -5.21
CA ASN A 317 7.97 -17.79 -6.43
C ASN A 317 7.81 -18.62 -7.71
N ASP A 318 6.84 -18.24 -8.55
CA ASP A 318 6.58 -18.89 -9.83
C ASP A 318 7.55 -18.43 -10.97
N ARG A 319 8.32 -17.38 -10.68
CA ARG A 319 9.32 -16.73 -11.54
C ARG A 319 8.77 -16.00 -12.77
N LYS A 320 7.52 -15.57 -12.71
CA LYS A 320 6.91 -14.70 -13.72
C LYS A 320 6.77 -13.29 -13.14
N ASP A 321 6.43 -12.36 -14.02
CA ASP A 321 6.16 -10.95 -13.69
C ASP A 321 4.78 -10.65 -14.26
N ASP A 322 3.74 -11.29 -13.69
CA ASP A 322 2.35 -11.29 -14.14
C ASP A 322 1.41 -10.79 -13.04
N HIS A 323 1.47 -9.48 -12.78
CA HIS A 323 0.62 -8.81 -11.80
C HIS A 323 -0.86 -9.04 -12.12
N LEU A 324 -1.61 -9.38 -11.09
CA LEU A 324 -3.06 -9.50 -11.19
C LEU A 324 -3.74 -8.37 -10.43
N ASP A 325 -4.87 -7.94 -10.96
CA ASP A 325 -5.77 -7.02 -10.29
C ASP A 325 -6.37 -7.67 -9.03
N THR A 326 -6.55 -6.87 -7.97
CA THR A 326 -7.14 -7.32 -6.71
C THR A 326 -8.66 -7.42 -6.86
N PRO A 327 -9.28 -8.60 -6.67
CA PRO A 327 -10.73 -8.71 -6.81
C PRO A 327 -11.45 -8.07 -5.62
N SER A 328 -12.64 -7.51 -5.87
CA SER A 328 -13.58 -7.17 -4.80
C SER A 328 -14.04 -8.43 -4.07
N LEU A 329 -14.19 -8.36 -2.74
CA LEU A 329 -14.73 -9.44 -1.91
C LEU A 329 -16.23 -9.26 -1.60
N ARG A 330 -16.87 -8.22 -2.13
CA ARG A 330 -18.32 -8.03 -1.98
C ARG A 330 -19.07 -9.25 -2.51
N GLY A 331 -19.98 -9.78 -1.68
CA GLY A 331 -20.76 -10.96 -2.02
C GLY A 331 -19.94 -12.25 -2.18
N ILE A 332 -18.74 -12.36 -1.58
CA ILE A 332 -17.81 -13.48 -1.80
C ILE A 332 -18.39 -14.88 -1.52
N ARG A 333 -19.45 -14.97 -0.72
CA ARG A 333 -20.22 -16.21 -0.52
C ARG A 333 -20.90 -16.74 -1.79
N PHE A 334 -21.03 -15.91 -2.83
CA PHE A 334 -21.66 -16.23 -4.11
C PHE A 334 -20.67 -16.31 -5.29
N THR A 335 -19.39 -16.05 -5.07
CA THR A 335 -18.41 -15.89 -6.15
C THR A 335 -17.50 -17.09 -6.36
N ALA A 336 -17.71 -18.20 -5.65
CA ALA A 336 -16.97 -19.44 -5.90
C ALA A 336 -17.03 -19.85 -7.39
N PRO A 337 -15.98 -20.50 -7.94
CA PRO A 337 -14.70 -20.81 -7.30
C PRO A 337 -13.81 -19.56 -7.14
N TYR A 338 -12.76 -19.69 -6.33
CA TYR A 338 -11.85 -18.64 -5.88
C TYR A 338 -10.47 -18.77 -6.53
N GLY A 339 -9.73 -17.66 -6.51
CA GLY A 339 -8.56 -17.42 -7.36
C GLY A 339 -8.99 -16.83 -8.70
N ARG A 340 -8.18 -15.95 -9.28
CA ARG A 340 -8.45 -15.33 -10.59
C ARG A 340 -8.56 -16.35 -11.73
N ASP A 341 -8.07 -17.57 -11.53
CA ASP A 341 -8.16 -18.71 -12.44
C ASP A 341 -9.29 -19.70 -12.06
N GLY A 342 -10.05 -19.42 -11.00
CA GLY A 342 -11.13 -20.27 -10.50
C GLY A 342 -10.68 -21.63 -9.97
N ARG A 343 -9.42 -21.76 -9.51
CA ARG A 343 -8.82 -23.05 -9.13
C ARG A 343 -9.35 -23.68 -7.84
N GLU A 344 -9.92 -22.90 -6.92
CA GLU A 344 -10.27 -23.38 -5.58
C GLU A 344 -11.76 -23.21 -5.27
N ALA A 345 -12.50 -24.29 -5.06
CA ALA A 345 -13.93 -24.22 -4.75
C ALA A 345 -14.23 -23.78 -3.31
N SER A 346 -13.28 -23.97 -2.37
CA SER A 346 -13.49 -23.71 -0.94
C SER A 346 -12.84 -22.40 -0.51
N LEU A 347 -13.67 -21.44 -0.06
CA LEU A 347 -13.19 -20.14 0.45
C LEU A 347 -12.19 -20.34 1.58
N ARG A 348 -12.49 -21.27 2.50
CA ARG A 348 -11.61 -21.61 3.63
C ARG A 348 -10.23 -22.07 3.17
N ARG A 349 -10.18 -22.93 2.15
CA ARG A 349 -8.91 -23.45 1.63
C ARG A 349 -8.17 -22.36 0.87
N PHE A 350 -8.88 -21.51 0.13
CA PHE A 350 -8.30 -20.36 -0.55
C PHE A 350 -7.68 -19.38 0.44
N THR A 351 -8.42 -18.95 1.47
CA THR A 351 -7.90 -18.07 2.54
C THR A 351 -6.67 -18.65 3.23
N ARG A 352 -6.68 -19.96 3.55
CA ARG A 352 -5.49 -20.64 4.07
C ARG A 352 -4.31 -20.58 3.08
N ASN A 353 -4.57 -20.75 1.78
CA ASN A 353 -3.53 -20.66 0.76
C ASN A 353 -2.92 -19.26 0.69
N VAL A 354 -3.74 -18.22 0.73
CA VAL A 354 -3.27 -16.83 0.79
C VAL A 354 -2.33 -16.66 1.98
N ILE A 355 -2.77 -17.05 3.18
CA ILE A 355 -1.98 -16.89 4.41
C ILE A 355 -0.65 -17.66 4.34
N VAL A 356 -0.70 -18.97 4.08
CA VAL A 356 0.48 -19.84 4.22
C VAL A 356 1.38 -19.82 2.99
N THR A 357 0.78 -19.79 1.81
CA THR A 357 1.47 -19.99 0.54
C THR A 357 1.91 -18.67 -0.08
N GLU A 358 1.02 -17.68 -0.19
CA GLU A 358 1.35 -16.39 -0.82
C GLU A 358 2.15 -15.49 0.15
N PHE A 359 1.69 -15.42 1.41
CA PHE A 359 2.28 -14.50 2.41
C PHE A 359 3.16 -15.18 3.47
N ALA A 360 3.48 -16.46 3.32
CA ALA A 360 4.39 -17.22 4.20
C ALA A 360 4.02 -17.21 5.70
N GLY A 361 2.73 -17.03 6.02
CA GLY A 361 2.18 -17.10 7.36
C GLY A 361 2.25 -18.50 7.97
N ALA A 362 2.15 -18.57 9.30
CA ALA A 362 2.02 -19.83 10.00
C ALA A 362 0.67 -20.49 9.65
N GLU A 363 0.58 -21.81 9.82
CA GLU A 363 -0.67 -22.54 9.65
C GLU A 363 -1.74 -21.97 10.61
N PRO A 364 -2.84 -21.37 10.10
CA PRO A 364 -3.87 -20.84 10.97
C PRO A 364 -4.60 -21.98 11.69
N THR A 365 -5.01 -21.74 12.94
CA THR A 365 -5.80 -22.73 13.67
C THR A 365 -7.17 -22.93 13.00
N PRO A 366 -7.86 -24.08 13.24
CA PRO A 366 -9.21 -24.25 12.76
C PRO A 366 -10.17 -23.13 13.20
N PHE A 367 -9.99 -22.61 14.42
CA PHE A 367 -10.76 -21.50 14.98
C PHE A 367 -10.52 -20.19 14.23
N MET A 368 -9.26 -19.84 13.93
CA MET A 368 -8.94 -18.64 13.13
C MET A 368 -9.57 -18.69 11.74
N LEU A 369 -9.49 -19.84 11.07
CA LEU A 369 -10.14 -20.00 9.76
C LEU A 369 -11.67 -19.98 9.89
N ASP A 370 -12.26 -20.53 10.95
CA ASP A 370 -13.71 -20.45 11.18
C ASP A 370 -14.15 -19.00 11.40
N ALA A 371 -13.36 -18.22 12.14
CA ALA A 371 -13.59 -16.79 12.38
C ALA A 371 -13.53 -15.96 11.10
N LEU A 372 -12.45 -16.11 10.31
CA LEU A 372 -12.33 -15.47 9.00
C LEU A 372 -13.49 -15.84 8.08
N MET A 373 -13.93 -17.11 8.07
CA MET A 373 -15.08 -17.53 7.28
C MET A 373 -16.40 -16.94 7.78
N ALA A 374 -16.57 -16.77 9.10
CA ALA A 374 -17.75 -16.14 9.66
C ALA A 374 -17.82 -14.69 9.17
N TYR A 375 -16.75 -13.91 9.33
CA TYR A 375 -16.70 -12.52 8.90
C TYR A 375 -16.82 -12.35 7.37
N MET A 376 -15.98 -13.01 6.58
CA MET A 376 -15.96 -12.82 5.11
C MET A 376 -17.28 -13.22 4.44
N ARG A 377 -18.08 -14.11 5.05
CA ARG A 377 -19.40 -14.48 4.52
C ARG A 377 -20.46 -13.40 4.75
N GLU A 378 -20.22 -12.44 5.63
CA GLU A 378 -21.13 -11.33 5.87
C GLU A 378 -21.07 -10.28 4.76
N PHE A 379 -19.95 -10.17 4.04
CA PHE A 379 -19.77 -9.22 2.93
C PHE A 379 -20.86 -9.36 1.88
N ASP A 380 -21.68 -8.33 1.72
CA ASP A 380 -22.73 -8.28 0.70
C ASP A 380 -22.39 -7.35 -0.48
N PHE A 381 -23.15 -7.48 -1.56
CA PHE A 381 -23.16 -6.49 -2.62
C PHE A 381 -23.83 -5.20 -2.14
N LEU A 382 -23.42 -4.08 -2.72
CA LEU A 382 -24.09 -2.81 -2.45
C LEU A 382 -25.52 -2.81 -3.02
N PRO A 383 -26.48 -2.14 -2.35
CA PRO A 383 -27.80 -1.89 -2.91
C PRO A 383 -27.71 -1.17 -4.25
N ASN A 384 -28.55 -1.56 -5.22
CA ASN A 384 -28.63 -0.92 -6.52
C ASN A 384 -30.09 -0.84 -6.97
N ASN A 385 -30.64 0.37 -7.03
CA ASN A 385 -32.04 0.58 -7.43
C ASN A 385 -32.30 0.38 -8.93
N LYS A 386 -31.27 0.27 -9.78
CA LYS A 386 -31.39 0.08 -11.23
C LYS A 386 -31.52 -1.37 -11.63
N VAL A 387 -31.14 -2.32 -10.77
CA VAL A 387 -31.17 -3.76 -11.05
C VAL A 387 -31.71 -4.53 -9.86
N ASP A 388 -32.75 -5.35 -10.07
CA ASP A 388 -33.34 -6.18 -9.02
C ASP A 388 -32.45 -7.37 -8.63
N ARG A 389 -32.88 -8.18 -7.66
CA ARG A 389 -32.12 -9.36 -7.19
C ARG A 389 -31.93 -10.43 -8.27
N GLU A 390 -32.86 -10.54 -9.21
CA GLU A 390 -32.78 -11.47 -10.34
C GLU A 390 -31.93 -10.94 -11.51
N GLY A 391 -31.33 -9.76 -11.36
CA GLY A 391 -30.45 -9.18 -12.37
C GLY A 391 -31.20 -8.46 -13.50
N ARG A 392 -32.48 -8.13 -13.32
CA ARG A 392 -33.27 -7.41 -14.33
C ARG A 392 -33.24 -5.91 -14.07
N LEU A 393 -33.25 -5.12 -15.15
CA LEU A 393 -33.36 -3.68 -15.03
C LEU A 393 -34.70 -3.26 -14.40
N THR A 394 -34.66 -2.26 -13.52
CA THR A 394 -35.85 -1.65 -12.93
C THR A 394 -36.30 -0.43 -13.74
N GLN A 395 -37.35 0.24 -13.26
CA GLN A 395 -37.79 1.52 -13.81
C GLN A 395 -36.75 2.66 -13.68
N HIS A 396 -35.78 2.54 -12.77
CA HIS A 396 -34.74 3.55 -12.55
C HIS A 396 -33.60 3.48 -13.58
N ALA A 397 -33.54 2.40 -14.37
CA ALA A 397 -32.57 2.27 -15.46
C ALA A 397 -32.91 3.19 -16.65
N SER A 398 -31.88 3.74 -17.27
CA SER A 398 -32.00 4.66 -18.42
C SER A 398 -32.54 3.95 -19.67
N ALA A 399 -33.07 4.72 -20.63
CA ALA A 399 -33.48 4.17 -21.92
C ALA A 399 -32.31 3.54 -22.70
N ALA A 400 -31.11 4.11 -22.57
CA ALA A 400 -29.87 3.57 -23.15
C ALA A 400 -29.51 2.22 -22.54
N ALA A 401 -29.57 2.09 -21.21
CA ALA A 401 -29.33 0.81 -20.52
C ALA A 401 -30.30 -0.28 -20.98
N LYS A 402 -31.58 0.06 -21.20
CA LYS A 402 -32.58 -0.89 -21.73
C LYS A 402 -32.28 -1.34 -23.17
N ARG A 403 -31.74 -0.46 -24.02
CA ARG A 403 -31.26 -0.85 -25.35
C ARG A 403 -29.99 -1.71 -25.25
N GLY A 404 -29.09 -1.35 -24.34
CA GLY A 404 -27.88 -2.10 -24.03
C GLY A 404 -28.16 -3.51 -23.52
N GLU A 405 -29.21 -3.70 -22.73
CA GLU A 405 -29.66 -5.03 -22.27
C GLU A 405 -30.00 -5.94 -23.45
N ASN A 406 -30.65 -5.42 -24.49
CA ASN A 406 -30.94 -6.21 -25.69
C ASN A 406 -29.64 -6.64 -26.38
N LEU A 407 -28.66 -5.75 -26.50
CA LEU A 407 -27.34 -6.07 -27.06
C LEU A 407 -26.57 -7.08 -26.20
N PHE A 408 -26.63 -6.94 -24.88
CA PHE A 408 -25.96 -7.83 -23.93
C PHE A 408 -26.48 -9.28 -24.03
N ASN A 409 -27.77 -9.44 -24.33
CA ASN A 409 -28.42 -10.74 -24.54
C ASN A 409 -28.30 -11.26 -25.98
N GLN A 410 -27.85 -10.43 -26.92
CA GLN A 410 -27.74 -10.79 -28.34
C GLN A 410 -26.54 -11.71 -28.60
N PRO A 411 -26.71 -12.82 -29.33
CA PRO A 411 -25.61 -13.60 -29.87
C PRO A 411 -24.78 -12.83 -30.90
N PHE A 412 -23.46 -13.00 -30.85
CA PHE A 412 -22.53 -12.45 -31.84
C PHE A 412 -21.71 -13.55 -32.52
N GLU A 413 -21.63 -13.52 -33.84
CA GLU A 413 -20.84 -14.48 -34.63
C GLU A 413 -19.37 -14.51 -34.22
N GLY A 414 -18.76 -13.35 -33.98
CA GLY A 414 -17.37 -13.26 -33.54
C GLY A 414 -17.11 -13.70 -32.09
N MET A 415 -18.17 -14.06 -31.35
CA MET A 415 -18.11 -14.78 -30.08
C MET A 415 -18.61 -16.23 -30.22
N ASN A 416 -18.55 -16.81 -31.42
CA ASN A 416 -19.03 -18.16 -31.74
C ASN A 416 -20.52 -18.37 -31.40
N GLY A 417 -21.36 -17.37 -31.72
CA GLY A 417 -22.80 -17.42 -31.47
C GLY A 417 -23.19 -17.27 -29.99
N LYS A 418 -22.27 -16.81 -29.13
CA LYS A 418 -22.54 -16.48 -27.73
C LYS A 418 -22.92 -15.01 -27.55
N SER A 419 -23.61 -14.70 -26.46
CA SER A 419 -23.89 -13.35 -25.99
C SER A 419 -23.07 -13.01 -24.75
N CYS A 420 -23.04 -11.75 -24.32
CA CYS A 420 -22.41 -11.35 -23.05
C CYS A 420 -23.07 -12.09 -21.86
N ALA A 421 -24.39 -12.22 -21.90
CA ALA A 421 -25.18 -12.93 -20.90
C ALA A 421 -24.89 -14.44 -20.80
N SER A 422 -24.23 -15.05 -21.80
CA SER A 422 -23.86 -16.47 -21.74
C SER A 422 -22.75 -16.77 -20.71
N CYS A 423 -21.95 -15.76 -20.37
CA CYS A 423 -20.94 -15.84 -19.31
C CYS A 423 -21.34 -14.99 -18.10
N HIS A 424 -21.83 -13.78 -18.32
CA HIS A 424 -22.30 -12.87 -17.28
C HIS A 424 -23.81 -13.04 -17.03
N VAL A 425 -24.18 -14.17 -16.42
CA VAL A 425 -25.58 -14.61 -16.30
C VAL A 425 -26.34 -13.76 -15.26
N PRO A 426 -27.40 -13.02 -15.64
CA PRO A 426 -28.02 -12.02 -14.76
C PRO A 426 -28.52 -12.54 -13.40
N ASP A 427 -29.21 -13.69 -13.38
CA ASP A 427 -29.79 -14.29 -12.18
C ASP A 427 -28.77 -15.06 -11.31
N GLN A 428 -27.50 -15.05 -11.72
CA GLN A 428 -26.36 -15.64 -10.99
C GLN A 428 -25.32 -14.58 -10.65
N ASN A 429 -25.78 -13.38 -10.28
CA ASN A 429 -24.93 -12.23 -9.99
C ASN A 429 -24.00 -11.87 -11.15
N PHE A 430 -24.50 -11.98 -12.39
CA PHE A 430 -23.77 -11.63 -13.60
C PHE A 430 -22.45 -12.39 -13.79
N ARG A 431 -22.44 -13.67 -13.42
CA ARG A 431 -21.34 -14.60 -13.68
C ARG A 431 -21.87 -16.04 -13.78
N ASN A 432 -21.05 -16.95 -14.27
CA ASN A 432 -21.42 -18.37 -14.42
C ASN A 432 -20.51 -19.33 -13.64
N GLY A 433 -19.57 -18.82 -12.86
CA GLY A 433 -18.65 -19.65 -12.06
C GLY A 433 -17.59 -20.41 -12.87
N GLN A 434 -17.36 -20.03 -14.13
CA GLN A 434 -16.38 -20.69 -15.01
C GLN A 434 -15.22 -19.76 -15.35
N ALA A 435 -14.09 -20.35 -15.74
CA ALA A 435 -12.93 -19.63 -16.26
C ALA A 435 -12.83 -19.76 -17.78
N TYR A 436 -12.41 -18.68 -18.44
CA TYR A 436 -12.29 -18.61 -19.90
C TYR A 436 -10.98 -17.96 -20.31
N ASP A 437 -10.43 -18.44 -21.43
CA ASP A 437 -9.47 -17.68 -22.21
C ASP A 437 -10.26 -16.88 -23.26
N ILE A 438 -10.30 -15.56 -23.08
CA ILE A 438 -10.93 -14.65 -24.03
C ILE A 438 -9.91 -14.04 -25.00
N GLY A 439 -8.64 -14.46 -24.96
CA GLY A 439 -7.53 -13.85 -25.70
C GLY A 439 -7.03 -12.55 -25.08
N SER A 440 -7.19 -12.40 -23.77
CA SER A 440 -6.68 -11.25 -23.00
C SER A 440 -5.32 -11.52 -22.36
N SER A 441 -4.83 -12.76 -22.36
CA SER A 441 -3.49 -13.11 -21.87
C SER A 441 -2.67 -13.81 -22.93
N GLU A 442 -1.36 -13.66 -22.83
CA GLU A 442 -0.41 -14.37 -23.67
C GLU A 442 0.10 -15.64 -22.95
N PRO A 443 0.39 -16.72 -23.67
CA PRO A 443 1.05 -17.89 -23.09
C PRO A 443 2.41 -17.54 -22.49
N SER A 444 2.76 -18.14 -21.33
CA SER A 444 4.02 -17.85 -20.65
C SER A 444 5.29 -18.23 -21.45
N PHE A 445 5.15 -19.04 -22.51
CA PHE A 445 6.24 -19.38 -23.43
C PHE A 445 5.69 -19.80 -24.81
N PRO A 446 6.49 -19.72 -25.89
CA PRO A 446 6.08 -20.17 -27.22
C PRO A 446 5.61 -21.63 -27.23
N GLY A 447 4.37 -21.86 -27.67
CA GLY A 447 3.73 -23.18 -27.68
C GLY A 447 3.02 -23.58 -26.38
N GLY A 448 2.99 -22.71 -25.37
CA GLY A 448 2.18 -22.87 -24.17
C GLY A 448 0.70 -22.54 -24.38
N THR A 449 -0.10 -22.73 -23.34
CA THR A 449 -1.51 -22.31 -23.28
C THR A 449 -1.62 -20.97 -22.56
N ALA A 450 -2.50 -20.09 -23.05
CA ALA A 450 -2.86 -18.86 -22.36
C ALA A 450 -3.58 -19.17 -21.04
N SER A 451 -3.51 -18.24 -20.11
CA SER A 451 -4.20 -18.35 -18.83
C SER A 451 -5.70 -18.12 -19.02
N THR A 452 -6.50 -18.93 -18.32
CA THR A 452 -7.94 -18.72 -18.23
C THR A 452 -8.26 -17.95 -16.96
N PHE A 453 -9.21 -17.03 -17.03
CA PHE A 453 -9.64 -16.25 -15.87
C PHE A 453 -11.12 -16.46 -15.58
N ASP A 454 -11.47 -16.48 -14.30
CA ASP A 454 -12.85 -16.57 -13.84
C ASP A 454 -13.68 -15.40 -14.35
N VAL A 455 -14.96 -15.64 -14.65
CA VAL A 455 -15.88 -14.56 -15.02
C VAL A 455 -16.20 -13.72 -13.78
N PRO A 456 -15.78 -12.44 -13.72
CA PRO A 456 -16.09 -11.60 -12.58
C PRO A 456 -17.58 -11.28 -12.55
N THR A 457 -18.12 -11.08 -11.35
CA THR A 457 -19.44 -10.45 -11.19
C THR A 457 -19.41 -9.04 -11.79
N LEU A 458 -20.52 -8.64 -12.42
CA LEU A 458 -20.70 -7.24 -12.86
C LEU A 458 -21.36 -6.38 -11.78
N ARG A 459 -21.84 -6.95 -10.67
CA ARG A 459 -22.38 -6.18 -9.53
C ARG A 459 -21.28 -5.31 -8.94
N SER A 460 -21.58 -4.03 -8.69
CA SER A 460 -20.65 -3.04 -8.13
C SER A 460 -19.36 -2.79 -8.94
N ALA A 461 -19.23 -3.36 -10.15
CA ALA A 461 -18.00 -3.29 -10.95
C ALA A 461 -17.64 -1.86 -11.38
N LYS A 462 -18.60 -0.92 -11.41
CA LYS A 462 -18.35 0.47 -11.79
C LYS A 462 -17.31 1.16 -10.90
N PHE A 463 -17.10 0.67 -9.68
CA PHE A 463 -16.23 1.29 -8.68
C PHE A 463 -14.84 0.65 -8.59
N SER A 464 -14.53 -0.37 -9.39
CA SER A 464 -13.31 -1.17 -9.26
C SER A 464 -12.33 -0.99 -10.43
N ALA A 465 -12.43 0.12 -11.18
CA ALA A 465 -11.48 0.39 -12.27
C ALA A 465 -10.02 0.45 -11.75
N PRO A 466 -9.02 0.04 -12.56
CA PRO A 466 -9.13 -0.43 -13.95
C PRO A 466 -9.70 -1.85 -14.09
N TYR A 467 -9.92 -2.31 -15.33
CA TYR A 467 -10.60 -3.55 -15.66
C TYR A 467 -9.68 -4.55 -16.38
N PHE A 468 -10.13 -5.81 -16.40
CA PHE A 468 -9.40 -7.03 -16.75
C PHE A 468 -8.48 -7.53 -15.63
N HIS A 469 -8.07 -8.80 -15.75
CA HIS A 469 -7.21 -9.49 -14.79
C HIS A 469 -5.87 -8.76 -14.57
N ASP A 470 -5.44 -7.93 -15.51
CA ASP A 470 -4.17 -7.19 -15.51
C ASP A 470 -4.39 -5.66 -15.42
N GLY A 471 -5.62 -5.18 -15.23
CA GLY A 471 -5.99 -3.76 -15.21
C GLY A 471 -5.63 -2.97 -16.48
N SER A 472 -5.52 -3.63 -17.63
CA SER A 472 -5.13 -2.99 -18.90
C SER A 472 -6.16 -1.98 -19.45
N LEU A 473 -7.40 -2.00 -18.97
CA LEU A 473 -8.49 -1.19 -19.51
C LEU A 473 -9.03 -0.19 -18.47
N PRO A 474 -9.01 1.14 -18.72
CA PRO A 474 -9.34 2.13 -17.69
C PRO A 474 -10.85 2.31 -17.43
N THR A 475 -11.72 1.89 -18.35
CA THR A 475 -13.18 2.11 -18.25
C THR A 475 -13.98 0.91 -18.75
N LEU A 476 -15.24 0.76 -18.31
CA LEU A 476 -16.17 -0.23 -18.85
C LEU A 476 -16.44 0.01 -20.34
N GLY A 477 -16.44 1.26 -20.79
CA GLY A 477 -16.51 1.58 -22.22
C GLY A 477 -15.32 1.03 -23.00
N SER A 478 -14.11 1.10 -22.44
CA SER A 478 -12.90 0.50 -23.03
C SER A 478 -13.01 -1.04 -23.11
N VAL A 479 -13.68 -1.69 -22.15
CA VAL A 479 -13.99 -3.13 -22.22
C VAL A 479 -14.91 -3.44 -23.40
N VAL A 480 -15.99 -2.65 -23.58
CA VAL A 480 -16.90 -2.80 -24.72
C VAL A 480 -16.17 -2.58 -26.05
N ASP A 481 -15.32 -1.55 -26.14
CA ASP A 481 -14.52 -1.27 -27.34
C ASP A 481 -13.52 -2.40 -27.64
N TRP A 482 -12.90 -2.98 -26.61
CA TRP A 482 -11.99 -4.12 -26.76
C TRP A 482 -12.72 -5.35 -27.31
N PHE A 483 -13.89 -5.70 -26.77
CA PHE A 483 -14.69 -6.80 -27.32
C PHE A 483 -15.16 -6.51 -28.73
N ASN A 484 -15.66 -5.29 -29.00
CA ASN A 484 -16.10 -4.90 -30.33
C ASN A 484 -14.99 -5.06 -31.39
N THR A 485 -13.76 -4.68 -31.02
CA THR A 485 -12.60 -4.75 -31.91
C THR A 485 -12.06 -6.17 -32.05
N THR A 486 -11.74 -6.83 -30.93
CA THR A 486 -11.08 -8.15 -30.94
C THR A 486 -11.98 -9.29 -31.37
N LYS A 487 -13.31 -9.13 -31.19
CA LYS A 487 -14.32 -10.11 -31.58
C LYS A 487 -15.14 -9.65 -32.78
N ASN A 488 -14.78 -8.55 -33.45
CA ASN A 488 -15.47 -8.05 -34.64
C ASN A 488 -17.00 -7.97 -34.48
N LEU A 489 -17.49 -7.39 -33.37
CA LEU A 489 -18.92 -7.39 -33.05
C LEU A 489 -19.74 -6.49 -33.98
N GLY A 490 -19.10 -5.54 -34.67
CA GLY A 490 -19.76 -4.64 -35.63
C GLY A 490 -20.67 -3.59 -34.99
N LEU A 491 -20.47 -3.28 -33.71
CA LEU A 491 -21.25 -2.28 -32.99
C LEU A 491 -20.80 -0.87 -33.39
N ASP A 492 -21.74 -0.02 -33.80
CA ASP A 492 -21.50 1.40 -34.01
C ASP A 492 -21.35 2.16 -32.68
N ALA A 493 -21.11 3.46 -32.75
CA ALA A 493 -20.86 4.26 -31.55
C ALA A 493 -22.07 4.31 -30.60
N GLU A 494 -23.30 4.32 -31.12
CA GLU A 494 -24.50 4.36 -30.29
C GLU A 494 -24.72 3.02 -29.59
N ALA A 495 -24.56 1.91 -30.31
CA ALA A 495 -24.68 0.57 -29.75
C ALA A 495 -23.63 0.29 -28.67
N ARG A 496 -22.39 0.76 -28.84
CA ARG A 496 -21.35 0.64 -27.80
C ARG A 496 -21.66 1.49 -26.57
N ALA A 497 -22.18 2.70 -26.76
CA ALA A 497 -22.63 3.55 -25.67
C ALA A 497 -23.81 2.93 -24.89
N ASP A 498 -24.78 2.35 -25.61
CA ASP A 498 -25.92 1.66 -25.00
C ASP A 498 -25.47 0.43 -24.19
N LEU A 499 -24.60 -0.43 -24.74
CA LEU A 499 -24.06 -1.59 -24.03
C LEU A 499 -23.24 -1.16 -22.81
N THR A 500 -22.45 -0.09 -22.91
CA THR A 500 -21.72 0.49 -21.78
C THR A 500 -22.69 0.96 -20.69
N ALA A 501 -23.74 1.69 -21.08
CA ALA A 501 -24.76 2.17 -20.14
C ALA A 501 -25.48 1.04 -19.40
N TYR A 502 -25.67 -0.12 -20.04
CA TYR A 502 -26.21 -1.31 -19.39
C TYR A 502 -25.25 -1.87 -18.34
N ILE A 503 -23.98 -2.10 -18.70
CA ILE A 503 -22.98 -2.67 -17.78
C ILE A 503 -22.74 -1.71 -16.61
N GLU A 504 -22.70 -0.39 -16.86
CA GLU A 504 -22.62 0.62 -15.80
C GLU A 504 -23.86 0.63 -14.90
N ALA A 505 -25.07 0.38 -15.43
CA ALA A 505 -26.28 0.29 -14.61
C ALA A 505 -26.27 -0.96 -13.71
N VAL A 506 -25.78 -2.09 -14.23
CA VAL A 506 -25.60 -3.34 -13.48
C VAL A 506 -24.53 -3.20 -12.40
N GLY A 507 -23.42 -2.55 -12.74
CA GLY A 507 -22.30 -2.31 -11.83
C GLY A 507 -22.45 -1.10 -10.92
N ASP A 508 -23.56 -0.36 -10.99
CA ASP A 508 -23.82 0.78 -10.12
C ASP A 508 -24.17 0.35 -8.69
N ALA A 509 -24.24 1.34 -7.80
CA ALA A 509 -24.73 1.19 -6.45
C ALA A 509 -25.27 2.51 -5.89
N GLU A 510 -26.08 2.40 -4.85
CA GLU A 510 -26.44 3.50 -3.96
C GLU A 510 -25.31 3.67 -2.92
N GLU A 511 -24.90 4.92 -2.68
CA GLU A 511 -23.94 5.29 -1.62
C GLU A 511 -22.69 4.38 -1.55
N PRO A 512 -21.88 4.29 -2.62
CA PRO A 512 -20.77 3.32 -2.71
C PRO A 512 -19.58 3.59 -1.77
N TYR A 513 -19.56 4.76 -1.13
CA TYR A 513 -18.48 5.20 -0.25
C TYR A 513 -19.07 5.64 1.10
N GLN A 514 -18.33 5.38 2.17
CA GLN A 514 -18.63 5.89 3.50
C GLN A 514 -18.66 7.42 3.46
N VAL A 515 -19.74 7.98 4.00
CA VAL A 515 -19.86 9.43 4.21
C VAL A 515 -19.67 9.70 5.71
N PHE A 516 -18.77 10.62 6.02
CA PHE A 516 -18.53 11.11 7.38
C PHE A 516 -19.23 12.45 7.55
N GLU A 517 -20.38 12.48 8.23
CA GLU A 517 -21.13 13.70 8.56
C GLU A 517 -21.32 13.86 10.06
N GLY A 518 -21.41 15.12 10.52
CA GLY A 518 -21.70 15.42 11.91
C GLY A 518 -20.57 15.00 12.85
N ARG A 519 -20.83 14.01 13.70
CA ARG A 519 -19.87 13.46 14.67
C ARG A 519 -19.08 12.27 14.12
N GLU A 520 -19.48 11.70 12.99
CA GLU A 520 -18.78 10.55 12.41
C GLU A 520 -17.44 11.00 11.79
N THR A 521 -16.36 10.32 12.14
CA THR A 521 -15.02 10.57 11.62
C THR A 521 -14.30 9.27 11.33
N GLU A 522 -13.27 9.30 10.46
CA GLU A 522 -12.41 8.14 10.21
C GLU A 522 -11.79 7.59 11.50
N PHE A 523 -11.38 8.48 12.42
CA PHE A 523 -10.85 8.07 13.72
C PHE A 523 -11.91 7.36 14.56
N ARG A 524 -13.16 7.86 14.58
CA ARG A 524 -14.26 7.22 15.32
C ARG A 524 -14.52 5.82 14.78
N LEU A 525 -14.56 5.66 13.45
CA LEU A 525 -14.73 4.37 12.80
C LEU A 525 -13.63 3.38 13.22
N ALA A 526 -12.36 3.78 13.08
CA ALA A 526 -11.23 2.93 13.47
C ALA A 526 -11.24 2.61 14.98
N PHE A 527 -11.59 3.57 15.83
CA PHE A 527 -11.72 3.35 17.27
C PHE A 527 -12.81 2.33 17.61
N ASP A 528 -13.96 2.41 16.95
CA ASP A 528 -15.07 1.47 17.15
C ASP A 528 -14.72 0.06 16.68
N GLU A 529 -14.08 -0.06 15.52
CA GLU A 529 -13.58 -1.33 15.00
C GLU A 529 -12.59 -1.97 15.98
N LEU A 530 -11.53 -1.25 16.35
CA LEU A 530 -10.48 -1.76 17.24
C LEU A 530 -11.00 -2.13 18.63
N THR A 531 -11.94 -1.36 19.17
CA THR A 531 -12.53 -1.68 20.47
C THR A 531 -13.56 -2.82 20.39
N THR A 532 -14.25 -2.96 19.25
CA THR A 532 -15.10 -4.13 18.94
C THR A 532 -14.27 -5.40 18.84
N PHE A 533 -13.12 -5.36 18.16
CA PHE A 533 -12.18 -6.48 18.07
C PHE A 533 -11.76 -6.95 19.47
N ALA A 534 -11.44 -6.01 20.35
CA ALA A 534 -11.03 -6.29 21.72
C ALA A 534 -12.11 -7.02 22.54
N THR A 535 -13.41 -6.87 22.22
CA THR A 535 -14.50 -7.56 22.91
C THR A 535 -14.40 -9.08 22.82
N THR A 536 -13.69 -9.62 21.83
CA THR A 536 -13.37 -11.05 21.72
C THR A 536 -12.68 -11.60 22.98
N LEU A 537 -11.98 -10.76 23.74
CA LEU A 537 -11.39 -11.14 25.03
C LEU A 537 -12.42 -11.64 26.06
N ASN A 538 -13.69 -11.24 25.95
CA ASN A 538 -14.78 -11.80 26.76
C ASN A 538 -14.94 -13.32 26.56
N THR A 539 -14.53 -13.84 25.40
CA THR A 539 -14.55 -15.28 25.07
C THR A 539 -13.19 -15.93 25.32
N LEU A 540 -12.09 -15.30 24.91
CA LEU A 540 -10.76 -15.91 24.94
C LEU A 540 -10.17 -16.02 26.36
N LEU A 541 -10.40 -15.02 27.23
CA LEU A 541 -9.87 -15.04 28.60
C LEU A 541 -10.45 -16.17 29.44
N PRO A 542 -11.78 -16.43 29.45
CA PRO A 542 -12.34 -17.60 30.12
C PRO A 542 -11.82 -18.94 29.60
N LEU A 543 -11.52 -19.02 28.30
CA LEU A 543 -10.96 -20.22 27.66
C LEU A 543 -9.46 -20.39 27.90
N GLN A 544 -8.79 -19.37 28.46
CA GLN A 544 -7.34 -19.32 28.62
C GLN A 544 -6.60 -19.54 27.29
N ASP A 545 -7.14 -18.99 26.21
CA ASP A 545 -6.60 -19.15 24.86
C ASP A 545 -5.43 -18.20 24.60
N LYS A 546 -4.25 -18.59 25.06
CA LYS A 546 -3.03 -17.80 24.99
C LYS A 546 -2.68 -17.35 23.56
N ALA A 547 -2.79 -18.26 22.59
CA ALA A 547 -2.36 -18.00 21.22
C ALA A 547 -3.24 -16.95 20.54
N ASN A 548 -4.57 -17.05 20.66
CA ASN A 548 -5.48 -16.11 20.04
C ASN A 548 -5.48 -14.74 20.74
N ILE A 549 -5.24 -14.70 22.05
CA ILE A 549 -5.07 -13.44 22.81
C ILE A 549 -3.80 -12.71 22.36
N GLU A 550 -2.69 -13.44 22.16
CA GLU A 550 -1.43 -12.84 21.71
C GLU A 550 -1.61 -12.15 20.34
N VAL A 551 -2.23 -12.83 19.38
CA VAL A 551 -2.54 -12.23 18.05
C VAL A 551 -3.43 -11.00 18.17
N LEU A 552 -4.50 -11.07 18.97
CA LEU A 552 -5.42 -9.95 19.18
C LEU A 552 -4.70 -8.74 19.78
N VAL A 553 -3.92 -8.94 20.85
CA VAL A 553 -3.23 -7.83 21.53
C VAL A 553 -2.14 -7.23 20.64
N ASN A 554 -1.39 -8.06 19.91
CA ASN A 554 -0.35 -7.61 18.98
C ASN A 554 -0.91 -6.89 17.75
N THR A 555 -2.20 -7.06 17.44
CA THR A 555 -2.90 -6.31 16.39
C THR A 555 -3.47 -5.02 16.94
N VAL A 556 -4.39 -5.12 17.91
CA VAL A 556 -5.23 -3.99 18.34
C VAL A 556 -4.44 -2.94 19.14
N ALA A 557 -3.49 -3.34 19.99
CA ALA A 557 -2.80 -2.38 20.85
C ALA A 557 -1.84 -1.46 20.07
N PRO A 558 -1.05 -1.95 19.08
CA PRO A 558 -0.29 -1.08 18.19
C PRO A 558 -1.17 -0.14 17.35
N ASP A 559 -2.29 -0.62 16.81
CA ASP A 559 -3.15 0.19 15.94
C ASP A 559 -3.83 1.33 16.72
N LEU A 560 -4.33 1.05 17.93
CA LEU A 560 -4.83 2.11 18.84
C LEU A 560 -3.75 3.20 19.09
N LYS A 561 -2.47 2.82 19.19
CA LYS A 561 -1.37 3.79 19.36
C LYS A 561 -1.08 4.57 18.09
N ALA A 562 -1.18 3.91 16.93
CA ALA A 562 -0.97 4.52 15.62
C ALA A 562 -2.08 5.56 15.35
N ASP A 563 -3.34 5.21 15.58
CA ASP A 563 -4.48 6.11 15.42
C ASP A 563 -4.45 7.25 16.43
N ALA A 564 -4.11 6.96 17.69
CA ALA A 564 -3.88 8.01 18.68
C ALA A 564 -2.81 9.02 18.23
N SER A 565 -1.83 8.57 17.45
CA SER A 565 -0.75 9.44 16.97
C SER A 565 -1.26 10.51 16.00
N THR A 566 -2.31 10.22 15.23
CA THR A 566 -2.91 11.10 14.21
C THR A 566 -4.08 11.94 14.74
N MET A 567 -4.58 11.65 15.95
CA MET A 567 -5.67 12.40 16.60
C MET A 567 -5.41 13.91 16.67
N LYS A 568 -6.41 14.68 16.25
CA LYS A 568 -6.46 16.15 16.42
C LYS A 568 -6.84 16.56 17.85
N ASN A 569 -7.63 15.74 18.55
CA ASN A 569 -8.02 15.97 19.94
C ASN A 569 -6.86 15.60 20.89
N LEU A 570 -5.91 16.53 21.05
CA LEU A 570 -4.71 16.31 21.86
C LEU A 570 -5.00 16.01 23.35
N SER A 571 -6.14 16.49 23.88
CA SER A 571 -6.55 16.22 25.27
C SER A 571 -6.97 14.77 25.49
N ALA A 572 -7.61 14.14 24.50
CA ALA A 572 -8.07 12.76 24.58
C ALA A 572 -7.00 11.73 24.18
N LYS A 573 -5.97 12.17 23.44
CA LYS A 573 -4.88 11.33 22.93
C LYS A 573 -4.20 10.47 24.01
N SER A 574 -3.97 11.01 25.21
CA SER A 574 -3.36 10.23 26.31
C SER A 574 -4.25 9.09 26.80
N GLU A 575 -5.57 9.23 26.69
CA GLU A 575 -6.54 8.24 27.13
C GLU A 575 -6.53 7.02 26.21
N VAL A 576 -6.40 7.23 24.90
CA VAL A 576 -6.26 6.14 23.91
C VAL A 576 -4.92 5.40 24.09
N TYR A 577 -3.83 6.11 24.36
CA TYR A 577 -2.57 5.46 24.73
C TYR A 577 -2.69 4.63 26.02
N GLN A 578 -3.51 5.07 26.96
CA GLN A 578 -3.79 4.31 28.18
C GLN A 578 -4.61 3.05 27.88
N LEU A 579 -5.64 3.12 27.03
CA LEU A 579 -6.38 1.94 26.55
C LEU A 579 -5.44 0.92 25.91
N ALA A 580 -4.61 1.36 24.96
CA ALA A 580 -3.64 0.48 24.31
C ALA A 580 -2.64 -0.14 25.31
N SER A 581 -2.26 0.61 26.35
CA SER A 581 -1.38 0.10 27.41
C SER A 581 -2.06 -0.94 28.30
N LEU A 582 -3.35 -0.77 28.60
CA LEU A 582 -4.15 -1.75 29.34
C LEU A 582 -4.29 -3.04 28.54
N LEU A 583 -4.53 -2.94 27.24
CA LEU A 583 -4.61 -4.09 26.35
C LEU A 583 -3.26 -4.83 26.24
N GLN A 584 -2.15 -4.09 26.12
CA GLN A 584 -0.81 -4.68 26.21
C GLN A 584 -0.60 -5.42 27.55
N ALA A 585 -1.05 -4.83 28.66
CA ALA A 585 -0.95 -5.44 29.98
C ALA A 585 -1.82 -6.72 30.12
N VAL A 586 -2.89 -6.87 29.34
CA VAL A 586 -3.61 -8.16 29.20
C VAL A 586 -2.67 -9.19 28.57
N GLY A 587 -2.07 -8.86 27.42
CA GLY A 587 -1.13 -9.73 26.71
C GLY A 587 0.06 -10.15 27.57
N ASP A 588 0.71 -9.20 28.24
CA ASP A 588 1.86 -9.45 29.11
C ASP A 588 1.49 -10.38 30.30
N ALA A 589 0.31 -10.19 30.89
CA ALA A 589 -0.17 -11.05 31.96
C ALA A 589 -0.46 -12.47 31.44
N VAL A 590 -1.08 -12.62 30.28
CA VAL A 590 -1.35 -13.90 29.62
C VAL A 590 -0.05 -14.62 29.22
N ALA A 591 0.95 -13.89 28.72
CA ALA A 591 2.28 -14.44 28.41
C ALA A 591 2.94 -15.09 29.63
N ASN A 592 2.68 -14.55 30.83
CA ASN A 592 3.19 -15.03 32.11
C ASN A 592 2.21 -15.94 32.89
N ASP A 593 1.15 -16.44 32.23
CA ASP A 593 0.11 -17.31 32.80
C ASP A 593 -0.62 -16.70 34.02
N LYS A 594 -0.65 -15.36 34.11
CA LYS A 594 -1.33 -14.60 35.18
C LYS A 594 -2.75 -14.21 34.80
N TRP A 595 -3.60 -15.22 34.59
CA TRP A 595 -4.98 -15.03 34.09
C TRP A 595 -5.84 -14.06 34.91
N SER A 596 -5.72 -14.07 36.25
CA SER A 596 -6.47 -13.13 37.10
C SER A 596 -6.01 -11.67 36.92
N GLU A 597 -4.72 -11.44 36.64
CA GLU A 597 -4.18 -10.11 36.34
C GLU A 597 -4.67 -9.65 34.96
N ALA A 598 -4.64 -10.54 33.97
CA ALA A 598 -5.17 -10.30 32.64
C ALA A 598 -6.66 -9.88 32.68
N SER A 599 -7.50 -10.63 33.41
CA SER A 599 -8.92 -10.27 33.57
C SER A 599 -9.14 -8.92 34.25
N LYS A 600 -8.28 -8.53 35.20
CA LYS A 600 -8.36 -7.19 35.83
C LYS A 600 -7.99 -6.08 34.86
N ASN A 601 -6.93 -6.28 34.06
CA ASN A 601 -6.52 -5.32 33.03
C ASN A 601 -7.60 -5.17 31.97
N TRP A 602 -8.26 -6.26 31.57
CA TRP A 602 -9.41 -6.23 30.66
C TRP A 602 -10.61 -5.46 31.22
N GLN A 603 -10.98 -5.71 32.48
CA GLN A 603 -12.04 -4.93 33.14
C GLN A 603 -11.71 -3.44 33.23
N ALA A 604 -10.45 -3.09 33.48
CA ALA A 604 -9.98 -1.71 33.48
C ALA A 604 -10.05 -1.09 32.07
N PHE A 605 -9.72 -1.85 31.02
CA PHE A 605 -9.89 -1.42 29.63
C PHE A 605 -11.36 -1.09 29.35
N GLN A 606 -12.29 -2.00 29.66
CA GLN A 606 -13.72 -1.79 29.42
C GLN A 606 -14.27 -0.58 30.20
N ALA A 607 -13.82 -0.40 31.45
CA ALA A 607 -14.22 0.76 32.25
C ALA A 607 -13.74 2.08 31.64
N LEU A 608 -12.48 2.13 31.19
CA LEU A 608 -11.92 3.32 30.54
C LEU A 608 -12.58 3.59 29.18
N GLN A 609 -12.80 2.56 28.36
CA GLN A 609 -13.47 2.67 27.07
C GLN A 609 -14.84 3.34 27.26
N ASN A 610 -15.66 2.83 28.17
CA ASN A 610 -16.98 3.40 28.47
C ASN A 610 -16.90 4.84 29.01
N GLU A 611 -15.83 5.21 29.74
CA GLU A 611 -15.64 6.56 30.25
C GLU A 611 -15.32 7.57 29.14
N ILE A 612 -14.55 7.13 28.14
CA ILE A 612 -14.00 8.03 27.11
C ILE A 612 -14.76 7.98 25.79
N ASP A 613 -15.64 7.00 25.58
CA ASP A 613 -16.31 6.72 24.31
C ASP A 613 -16.91 7.98 23.65
N GLU A 614 -17.74 8.72 24.39
CA GLU A 614 -18.35 9.98 23.89
C GLU A 614 -17.34 11.07 23.53
N ARG A 615 -16.12 11.02 24.06
CA ARG A 615 -15.02 11.97 23.77
C ARG A 615 -14.23 11.60 22.50
N MET A 616 -14.45 10.41 21.94
CA MET A 616 -13.75 9.93 20.74
C MET A 616 -14.41 10.36 19.42
N TYR A 617 -15.53 11.08 19.49
CA TYR A 617 -16.18 11.73 18.34
C TYR A 617 -15.48 13.03 17.88
#